data_AF-A0A2R6E9Z1-F1
#
_entry.id   AF-A0A2R6E9Z1-F1
#
_cell.length_a   1.000
_cell.length_b   1.000
_cell.length_c   1.000
_cell.angle_alpha   90.00
_cell.angle_beta   90.00
_cell.angle_gamma   90.00
#
_symmetry.space_group_name_H-M   'P 1'
#
loop_
_entity.id
_entity.type
_entity.pdbx_description
1 polymer ?
#
loop_
_entity_poly.entity_id
_entity_poly.type
_entity_poly.pdbx_seq_one_letter_code
_entity_poly.pdbx_strand_id
1 'polypeptide(L)'
;GRQADVRDCRFTGISGDALRVADSSDVSVRNCESVGAKYGIYARNSSGLLVRGFRSRESQFNSVAVYDYTENWKVIGCRAVDDGHTPFAASPARNGSFVGCLAEGTTAEGEGGFEIEYKAGHDSDNREAPVEGCSVVSCTAVDCNMGFYAREDRSNYTTDTEVVRPKFVDCTAVGCETGLFVGGNVVEAVVRGFDAVDCETDRVDEGTRTIVEGRSENEGDPAIRGQWNGHAETAARFDVTVEDTANDTLYKATTAGTWQQLT
;
A
#
# COMPACT_ATOMS: atom_id res chain seq x y z
N GLY A 1 19.11 -16.39 -5.83
CA GLY A 1 17.98 -17.19 -5.33
C GLY A 1 17.57 -18.20 -6.38
N ARG A 2 16.49 -18.92 -6.13
CA ARG A 2 15.86 -19.79 -7.14
C ARG A 2 15.05 -18.92 -8.10
N GLN A 3 15.16 -19.19 -9.40
CA GLN A 3 14.41 -18.49 -10.47
C GLN A 3 13.32 -19.40 -11.02
N ALA A 4 12.21 -18.81 -11.47
CA ALA A 4 11.12 -19.57 -12.08
C ALA A 4 10.29 -18.72 -13.04
N ASP A 5 9.72 -19.36 -14.05
CA ASP A 5 8.70 -18.78 -14.94
C ASP A 5 7.47 -19.69 -14.94
N VAL A 6 6.38 -19.21 -14.34
CA VAL A 6 5.10 -19.91 -14.22
C VAL A 6 4.10 -19.20 -15.12
N ARG A 7 3.54 -19.90 -16.09
CA ARG A 7 2.66 -19.29 -17.10
C ARG A 7 1.48 -20.17 -17.46
N ASP A 8 0.35 -19.53 -17.74
CA ASP A 8 -0.85 -20.15 -18.30
C ASP A 8 -1.34 -21.36 -17.47
N CYS A 9 -1.17 -21.28 -16.14
CA CYS A 9 -1.52 -22.32 -15.18
C CYS A 9 -2.85 -22.02 -14.49
N ARG A 10 -3.59 -23.07 -14.12
CA ARG A 10 -4.79 -22.97 -13.29
C ARG A 10 -4.64 -23.80 -12.02
N PHE A 11 -4.83 -23.15 -10.87
CA PHE A 11 -4.68 -23.72 -9.54
C PHE A 11 -6.06 -23.87 -8.89
N THR A 12 -6.51 -25.11 -8.64
CA THR A 12 -7.83 -25.40 -8.06
C THR A 12 -7.76 -26.56 -7.08
N GLY A 13 -8.61 -26.56 -6.05
CA GLY A 13 -8.66 -27.64 -5.06
C GLY A 13 -7.43 -27.69 -4.15
N ILE A 14 -6.77 -26.54 -3.95
CA ILE A 14 -5.57 -26.40 -3.12
C ILE A 14 -6.00 -25.92 -1.74
N SER A 15 -5.58 -26.62 -0.68
CA SER A 15 -5.84 -26.24 0.71
C SER A 15 -4.81 -25.27 1.29
N GLY A 16 -3.68 -25.09 0.61
CA GLY A 16 -2.62 -24.14 0.95
C GLY A 16 -2.52 -23.01 -0.09
N ASP A 17 -1.31 -22.48 -0.26
CA ASP A 17 -1.03 -21.41 -1.22
C ASP A 17 -1.03 -22.01 -2.63
N ALA A 18 -1.68 -21.36 -3.60
CA ALA A 18 -1.65 -21.81 -5.00
C ALA A 18 -0.23 -21.71 -5.57
N LEU A 19 0.51 -20.64 -5.25
CA LEU A 19 1.94 -20.54 -5.50
C LEU A 19 2.66 -19.84 -4.35
N ARG A 20 3.62 -20.54 -3.74
CA ARG A 20 4.54 -19.95 -2.75
C ARG A 20 5.87 -19.59 -3.40
N VAL A 21 6.26 -18.32 -3.31
CA VAL A 21 7.55 -17.78 -3.76
C VAL A 21 8.36 -17.39 -2.52
N ALA A 22 9.20 -18.28 -2.03
CA ALA A 22 10.00 -18.04 -0.82
C ALA A 22 11.49 -18.12 -1.15
N ASP A 23 12.28 -17.21 -0.59
CA ASP A 23 13.75 -17.23 -0.67
C ASP A 23 14.26 -17.32 -2.12
N SER A 24 13.56 -16.62 -3.01
CA SER A 24 13.69 -16.75 -4.46
C SER A 24 14.06 -15.41 -5.10
N SER A 25 14.61 -15.47 -6.31
CA SER A 25 14.96 -14.28 -7.09
C SER A 25 14.45 -14.42 -8.51
N ASP A 26 14.01 -13.34 -9.15
CA ASP A 26 13.62 -13.32 -10.56
C ASP A 26 12.53 -14.36 -10.90
N VAL A 27 11.47 -14.39 -10.09
CA VAL A 27 10.31 -15.25 -10.33
C VAL A 27 9.25 -14.48 -11.11
N SER A 28 8.79 -15.05 -12.22
CA SER A 28 7.70 -14.49 -13.00
C SER A 28 6.48 -15.40 -13.04
N VAL A 29 5.30 -14.80 -12.89
CA VAL A 29 4.00 -15.48 -12.92
C VAL A 29 3.12 -14.74 -13.93
N ARG A 30 2.66 -15.42 -14.98
CA ARG A 30 1.94 -14.78 -16.09
C ARG A 30 0.69 -15.53 -16.48
N ASN A 31 -0.44 -14.81 -16.58
CA ASN A 31 -1.71 -15.35 -17.06
C ASN A 31 -2.17 -16.61 -16.31
N CYS A 32 -1.88 -16.70 -15.02
CA CYS A 32 -2.32 -17.82 -14.20
C CYS A 32 -3.65 -17.50 -13.51
N GLU A 33 -4.35 -18.54 -13.06
CA GLU A 33 -5.60 -18.43 -12.31
C GLU A 33 -5.55 -19.26 -11.02
N SER A 34 -6.11 -18.75 -9.91
CA SER A 34 -6.42 -19.54 -8.71
C SER A 34 -7.87 -19.40 -8.24
N VAL A 35 -8.39 -20.45 -7.61
CA VAL A 35 -9.73 -20.47 -7.00
C VAL A 35 -9.67 -21.17 -5.65
N GLY A 36 -10.13 -20.51 -4.59
CA GLY A 36 -10.31 -21.14 -3.27
C GLY A 36 -9.03 -21.42 -2.48
N ALA A 37 -7.88 -20.92 -2.94
CA ALA A 37 -6.60 -21.14 -2.29
C ALA A 37 -6.48 -20.35 -0.99
N LYS A 38 -5.56 -20.73 -0.10
CA LYS A 38 -5.25 -19.92 1.09
C LYS A 38 -4.73 -18.54 0.67
N TYR A 39 -3.69 -18.55 -0.15
CA TYR A 39 -3.20 -17.39 -0.88
C TYR A 39 -3.15 -17.76 -2.36
N GLY A 40 -3.49 -16.84 -3.26
CA GLY A 40 -3.25 -17.05 -4.70
C GLY A 40 -1.74 -17.14 -4.99
N ILE A 41 -1.02 -16.09 -4.64
CA ILE A 41 0.44 -16.02 -4.65
C ILE A 41 0.91 -15.50 -3.29
N TYR A 42 1.76 -16.27 -2.62
CA TYR A 42 2.40 -15.86 -1.37
C TYR A 42 3.90 -15.73 -1.58
N ALA A 43 4.38 -14.49 -1.67
CA ALA A 43 5.78 -14.15 -1.81
C ALA A 43 6.38 -13.70 -0.47
N ARG A 44 7.52 -14.26 -0.09
CA ARG A 44 8.26 -13.90 1.12
C ARG A 44 9.77 -13.93 0.90
N ASN A 45 10.49 -13.01 1.52
CA ASN A 45 11.95 -12.91 1.51
C ASN A 45 12.57 -13.15 0.12
N SER A 46 11.98 -12.53 -0.89
CA SER A 46 12.31 -12.75 -2.30
C SER A 46 12.67 -11.44 -3.00
N SER A 47 13.29 -11.49 -4.17
CA SER A 47 13.51 -10.30 -4.99
C SER A 47 13.18 -10.51 -6.47
N GLY A 48 12.84 -9.44 -7.20
CA GLY A 48 12.62 -9.54 -8.64
C GLY A 48 11.33 -10.28 -9.01
N LEU A 49 10.29 -10.20 -8.18
CA LEU A 49 9.00 -10.84 -8.45
C LEU A 49 8.22 -10.05 -9.53
N LEU A 50 7.78 -10.72 -10.59
CA LEU A 50 6.87 -10.15 -11.59
C LEU A 50 5.60 -11.00 -11.70
N VAL A 51 4.47 -10.45 -11.27
CA VAL A 51 3.15 -11.05 -11.49
C VAL A 51 2.40 -10.24 -12.54
N ARG A 52 1.89 -10.89 -13.58
CA ARG A 52 1.15 -10.20 -14.65
C ARG A 52 -0.09 -10.99 -15.09
N GLY A 53 -1.24 -10.30 -15.12
CA GLY A 53 -2.48 -10.91 -15.60
C GLY A 53 -2.97 -12.08 -14.74
N PHE A 54 -2.58 -12.13 -13.47
CA PHE A 54 -3.04 -13.15 -12.54
C PHE A 54 -4.51 -12.91 -12.19
N ARG A 55 -5.30 -13.97 -12.16
CA ARG A 55 -6.71 -13.93 -11.81
C ARG A 55 -6.96 -14.81 -10.61
N SER A 56 -7.56 -14.27 -9.59
CA SER A 56 -7.91 -15.03 -8.41
C SER A 56 -9.34 -14.75 -8.01
N ARG A 57 -9.95 -15.72 -7.34
CA ARG A 57 -11.23 -15.54 -6.69
C ARG A 57 -11.35 -16.42 -5.47
N GLU A 58 -12.10 -15.94 -4.48
CA GLU A 58 -12.45 -16.70 -3.28
C GLU A 58 -11.20 -17.18 -2.53
N SER A 59 -10.12 -16.40 -2.53
CA SER A 59 -8.94 -16.72 -1.71
C SER A 59 -9.34 -16.58 -0.25
N GLN A 60 -8.89 -17.52 0.61
CA GLN A 60 -9.23 -17.44 2.03
C GLN A 60 -8.56 -16.23 2.69
N PHE A 61 -7.33 -15.92 2.25
CA PHE A 61 -6.59 -14.71 2.58
C PHE A 61 -6.37 -13.89 1.29
N ASN A 62 -5.15 -13.44 1.01
CA ASN A 62 -4.89 -12.52 -0.10
C ASN A 62 -4.70 -13.26 -1.44
N SER A 63 -5.16 -12.64 -2.54
CA SER A 63 -4.80 -13.07 -3.90
C SER A 63 -3.32 -12.98 -4.20
N VAL A 64 -2.67 -11.87 -3.85
CA VAL A 64 -1.24 -11.66 -4.02
C VAL A 64 -0.71 -10.96 -2.76
N ALA A 65 -0.05 -11.74 -1.92
CA ALA A 65 0.66 -11.26 -0.73
C ALA A 65 2.16 -11.16 -1.02
N VAL A 66 2.72 -9.98 -0.85
CA VAL A 66 4.14 -9.67 -1.00
C VAL A 66 4.70 -9.28 0.36
N TYR A 67 5.18 -10.26 1.11
CA TYR A 67 5.52 -10.09 2.52
C TYR A 67 7.01 -10.26 2.80
N ASP A 68 7.37 -10.01 4.06
CA ASP A 68 8.60 -10.49 4.68
C ASP A 68 9.84 -10.08 3.87
N TYR A 69 10.07 -8.78 3.71
CA TYR A 69 11.23 -8.20 3.03
C TYR A 69 11.32 -8.51 1.54
N THR A 70 10.20 -8.87 0.91
CA THR A 70 10.20 -9.02 -0.54
C THR A 70 10.45 -7.67 -1.20
N GLU A 71 11.42 -7.63 -2.13
CA GLU A 71 11.89 -6.39 -2.74
C GLU A 71 11.90 -6.44 -4.27
N ASN A 72 11.88 -5.28 -4.93
CA ASN A 72 11.98 -5.18 -6.39
C ASN A 72 10.89 -6.01 -7.09
N TRP A 73 9.63 -5.79 -6.69
CA TRP A 73 8.49 -6.58 -7.13
C TRP A 73 7.52 -5.75 -7.96
N LYS A 74 6.75 -6.40 -8.84
CA LYS A 74 5.72 -5.74 -9.64
C LYS A 74 4.55 -6.66 -9.92
N VAL A 75 3.34 -6.18 -9.63
CA VAL A 75 2.07 -6.90 -9.86
C VAL A 75 1.24 -6.06 -10.83
N ILE A 76 0.96 -6.58 -12.02
CA ILE A 76 0.43 -5.80 -13.15
C ILE A 76 -0.83 -6.41 -13.72
N GLY A 77 -1.91 -5.64 -13.86
CA GLY A 77 -3.09 -6.06 -14.60
C GLY A 77 -3.76 -7.30 -14.02
N CYS A 78 -3.65 -7.49 -12.70
CA CYS A 78 -4.20 -8.65 -12.01
C CYS A 78 -5.62 -8.34 -11.53
N ARG A 79 -6.46 -9.38 -11.40
CA ARG A 79 -7.83 -9.25 -10.90
C ARG A 79 -8.06 -10.22 -9.75
N ALA A 80 -8.67 -9.72 -8.68
CA ALA A 80 -9.09 -10.50 -7.54
C ALA A 80 -10.56 -10.21 -7.20
N VAL A 81 -11.29 -11.23 -6.78
CA VAL A 81 -12.74 -11.16 -6.53
C VAL A 81 -13.09 -11.98 -5.29
N ASP A 82 -13.85 -11.40 -4.37
CA ASP A 82 -14.43 -12.08 -3.19
C ASP A 82 -13.38 -12.78 -2.31
N ASP A 83 -12.20 -12.16 -2.13
CA ASP A 83 -11.19 -12.69 -1.20
C ASP A 83 -11.56 -12.37 0.25
N GLY A 84 -11.18 -13.26 1.17
CA GLY A 84 -11.46 -13.12 2.60
C GLY A 84 -10.58 -12.08 3.32
N HIS A 85 -9.46 -11.68 2.72
CA HIS A 85 -8.58 -10.59 3.18
C HIS A 85 -8.24 -9.69 1.99
N THR A 86 -7.46 -8.64 2.26
CA THR A 86 -7.06 -7.65 1.26
C THR A 86 -6.38 -8.28 0.04
N PRO A 87 -6.97 -8.27 -1.16
CA PRO A 87 -6.46 -9.08 -2.26
C PRO A 87 -5.02 -8.79 -2.67
N PHE A 88 -4.64 -7.51 -2.69
CA PHE A 88 -3.31 -7.06 -3.11
C PHE A 88 -2.59 -6.43 -1.93
N ALA A 89 -1.63 -7.17 -1.39
CA ALA A 89 -1.04 -6.86 -0.10
C ALA A 89 0.48 -6.81 -0.11
N ALA A 90 1.04 -5.78 0.52
CA ALA A 90 2.47 -5.58 0.68
C ALA A 90 2.83 -5.28 2.15
N SER A 91 3.52 -6.21 2.83
CA SER A 91 3.68 -6.15 4.30
C SER A 91 4.73 -7.12 4.90
N PRO A 92 5.83 -6.63 5.52
CA PRO A 92 6.63 -5.53 5.03
C PRO A 92 7.26 -5.86 3.67
N ALA A 93 7.30 -4.89 2.76
CA ALA A 93 7.89 -5.05 1.42
C ALA A 93 8.56 -3.76 0.93
N ARG A 94 9.41 -3.86 -0.10
CA ARG A 94 10.19 -2.71 -0.60
C ARG A 94 10.24 -2.59 -2.11
N ASN A 95 10.37 -1.36 -2.60
CA ASN A 95 10.68 -1.04 -4.00
C ASN A 95 9.79 -1.79 -5.00
N GLY A 96 8.48 -1.67 -4.85
CA GLY A 96 7.56 -2.39 -5.73
C GLY A 96 6.22 -1.70 -5.95
N SER A 97 5.46 -2.24 -6.88
CA SER A 97 4.21 -1.62 -7.31
C SER A 97 3.12 -2.63 -7.67
N PHE A 98 1.89 -2.31 -7.24
CA PHE A 98 0.67 -2.77 -7.89
C PHE A 98 0.32 -1.78 -9.00
N VAL A 99 0.03 -2.26 -10.21
CA VAL A 99 -0.22 -1.42 -11.39
C VAL A 99 -1.39 -1.93 -12.21
N GLY A 100 -2.46 -1.14 -12.37
CA GLY A 100 -3.57 -1.53 -13.25
C GLY A 100 -4.36 -2.73 -12.74
N CYS A 101 -4.35 -3.00 -11.44
CA CYS A 101 -5.03 -4.13 -10.84
C CYS A 101 -6.47 -3.78 -10.42
N LEU A 102 -7.31 -4.80 -10.32
CA LEU A 102 -8.71 -4.70 -9.90
C LEU A 102 -8.98 -5.63 -8.71
N ALA A 103 -9.47 -5.07 -7.61
CA ALA A 103 -9.99 -5.78 -6.45
C ALA A 103 -11.50 -5.55 -6.35
N GLU A 104 -12.28 -6.60 -6.08
CA GLU A 104 -13.74 -6.56 -6.05
C GLU A 104 -14.29 -7.43 -4.91
N GLY A 105 -15.21 -6.91 -4.10
CA GLY A 105 -16.03 -7.72 -3.19
C GLY A 105 -15.37 -8.18 -1.87
N THR A 106 -14.21 -7.65 -1.49
CA THR A 106 -13.61 -7.93 -0.17
C THR A 106 -14.29 -7.13 0.93
N THR A 107 -15.28 -7.72 1.60
CA THR A 107 -16.13 -7.03 2.60
C THR A 107 -15.76 -7.32 4.06
N ALA A 108 -14.65 -8.03 4.32
CA ALA A 108 -14.21 -8.31 5.69
C ALA A 108 -13.84 -7.00 6.42
N GLU A 109 -14.24 -6.88 7.69
CA GLU A 109 -13.94 -5.68 8.50
C GLU A 109 -12.43 -5.51 8.68
N GLY A 110 -11.93 -4.30 8.41
CA GLY A 110 -10.51 -3.97 8.58
C GLY A 110 -9.62 -4.40 7.40
N GLU A 111 -10.22 -4.88 6.32
CA GLU A 111 -9.57 -5.30 5.08
C GLU A 111 -10.00 -4.38 3.92
N GLY A 112 -9.23 -4.38 2.83
CA GLY A 112 -9.54 -3.54 1.68
C GLY A 112 -9.27 -4.18 0.32
N GLY A 113 -9.24 -3.38 -0.75
CA GLY A 113 -8.82 -3.84 -2.08
C GLY A 113 -7.30 -3.90 -2.20
N PHE A 114 -6.61 -2.90 -1.65
CA PHE A 114 -5.16 -2.74 -1.69
C PHE A 114 -4.62 -2.31 -0.33
N GLU A 115 -3.53 -2.95 0.12
CA GLU A 115 -2.82 -2.56 1.33
C GLU A 115 -1.32 -2.33 1.08
N ILE A 116 -0.80 -1.27 1.69
CA ILE A 116 0.63 -1.09 1.95
C ILE A 116 0.77 -0.89 3.45
N GLU A 117 1.20 -1.92 4.16
CA GLU A 117 1.28 -1.87 5.62
C GLU A 117 2.61 -2.40 6.15
N TYR A 118 2.94 -2.00 7.37
CA TYR A 118 3.89 -2.72 8.19
C TYR A 118 3.11 -3.47 9.27
N LYS A 119 3.28 -4.80 9.33
CA LYS A 119 2.71 -5.63 10.39
C LYS A 119 3.78 -6.53 10.99
N ALA A 120 3.94 -6.44 12.31
CA ALA A 120 4.97 -7.21 13.03
C ALA A 120 4.87 -8.73 12.79
N GLY A 121 3.64 -9.26 12.64
CA GLY A 121 3.42 -10.68 12.35
C GLY A 121 3.88 -11.14 10.97
N HIS A 122 4.19 -10.22 10.04
CA HIS A 122 4.71 -10.52 8.71
C HIS A 122 6.24 -10.35 8.60
N ASP A 123 6.90 -9.80 9.62
CA ASP A 123 8.36 -9.71 9.74
C ASP A 123 8.88 -10.97 10.45
N SER A 124 9.16 -12.03 9.69
CA SER A 124 9.51 -13.32 10.29
C SER A 124 10.91 -13.37 10.89
N ASP A 125 11.77 -12.42 10.50
CA ASP A 125 13.17 -12.32 10.93
C ASP A 125 13.42 -11.15 11.90
N ASN A 126 12.37 -10.46 12.33
CA ASN A 126 12.41 -9.31 13.24
C ASN A 126 13.44 -8.27 12.82
N ARG A 127 13.54 -7.98 11.51
CA ARG A 127 14.59 -7.08 10.99
C ARG A 127 14.20 -5.60 11.05
N GLU A 128 12.97 -5.27 11.47
CA GLU A 128 12.45 -3.90 11.60
C GLU A 128 12.64 -3.04 10.31
N ALA A 129 12.44 -3.59 9.11
CA ALA A 129 12.68 -2.77 7.90
C ALA A 129 11.49 -1.90 7.54
N PRO A 130 11.78 -0.73 6.96
CA PRO A 130 10.77 0.12 6.39
C PRO A 130 10.06 -0.52 5.20
N VAL A 131 8.77 -0.21 5.09
CA VAL A 131 7.95 -0.33 3.90
C VAL A 131 8.20 0.91 3.04
N GLU A 132 9.24 0.82 2.23
CA GLU A 132 9.76 1.94 1.43
C GLU A 132 9.64 1.68 -0.07
N GLY A 133 9.41 2.73 -0.84
CA GLY A 133 9.36 2.65 -2.30
C GLY A 133 8.20 1.79 -2.83
N CYS A 134 7.17 1.54 -2.02
CA CYS A 134 5.97 0.81 -2.42
C CYS A 134 4.90 1.74 -2.99
N SER A 135 4.15 1.26 -3.98
CA SER A 135 3.15 2.08 -4.68
C SER A 135 1.97 1.28 -5.21
N VAL A 136 0.82 1.92 -5.30
CA VAL A 136 -0.38 1.45 -6.00
C VAL A 136 -0.68 2.48 -7.08
N VAL A 137 -0.74 2.05 -8.33
CA VAL A 137 -0.84 2.95 -9.48
C VAL A 137 -1.91 2.49 -10.45
N SER A 138 -2.86 3.37 -10.80
CA SER A 138 -3.92 3.08 -11.77
C SER A 138 -4.74 1.83 -11.40
N CYS A 139 -4.93 1.57 -10.11
CA CYS A 139 -5.69 0.43 -9.62
C CYS A 139 -7.10 0.83 -9.23
N THR A 140 -8.01 -0.14 -9.23
CA THR A 140 -9.41 0.06 -8.86
C THR A 140 -9.84 -0.93 -7.79
N ALA A 141 -10.49 -0.43 -6.73
CA ALA A 141 -11.17 -1.24 -5.73
C ALA A 141 -12.68 -1.00 -5.83
N VAL A 142 -13.48 -2.07 -5.83
CA VAL A 142 -14.94 -2.02 -6.01
C VAL A 142 -15.62 -2.83 -4.92
N ASP A 143 -16.61 -2.24 -4.24
CA ASP A 143 -17.45 -2.90 -3.24
C ASP A 143 -16.62 -3.62 -2.15
N CYS A 144 -15.51 -3.00 -1.73
CA CYS A 144 -14.67 -3.48 -0.64
C CYS A 144 -15.05 -2.79 0.70
N ASN A 145 -14.65 -3.35 1.84
CA ASN A 145 -14.76 -2.63 3.12
C ASN A 145 -13.89 -1.35 3.06
N MET A 146 -12.59 -1.48 2.81
CA MET A 146 -11.75 -0.34 2.40
C MET A 146 -11.37 -0.44 0.92
N GLY A 147 -11.29 0.67 0.20
CA GLY A 147 -10.75 0.65 -1.17
C GLY A 147 -9.24 0.45 -1.14
N PHE A 148 -8.56 1.40 -0.53
CA PHE A 148 -7.10 1.44 -0.41
C PHE A 148 -6.75 1.78 1.02
N TYR A 149 -5.75 1.11 1.56
CA TYR A 149 -5.24 1.54 2.85
C TYR A 149 -3.74 1.41 3.02
N ALA A 150 -3.23 2.24 3.92
CA ALA A 150 -1.91 2.09 4.47
C ALA A 150 -1.97 2.24 5.98
N ARG A 151 -1.29 1.33 6.69
CA ARG A 151 -1.21 1.38 8.14
C ARG A 151 0.09 0.82 8.67
N GLU A 152 0.33 1.13 9.93
CA GLU A 152 1.32 0.46 10.72
C GLU A 152 0.68 -0.24 11.93
N ASP A 153 0.86 -1.57 12.02
CA ASP A 153 0.54 -2.40 13.18
C ASP A 153 1.84 -2.89 13.86
N ARG A 154 2.18 -2.22 14.95
CA ARG A 154 3.40 -2.42 15.74
C ARG A 154 3.20 -3.16 17.04
N SER A 155 2.15 -3.96 17.18
CA SER A 155 1.76 -4.59 18.45
C SER A 155 2.90 -5.26 19.26
N ASN A 156 4.05 -5.57 18.65
CA ASN A 156 5.19 -6.27 19.26
C ASN A 156 6.51 -5.46 19.35
N TYR A 157 6.60 -4.20 18.89
CA TYR A 157 7.86 -3.43 18.86
C TYR A 157 7.86 -2.18 19.76
N THR A 158 9.02 -1.85 20.32
CA THR A 158 9.22 -0.73 21.27
C THR A 158 10.07 0.43 20.70
N THR A 159 10.50 0.36 19.44
CA THR A 159 11.34 1.37 18.77
C THR A 159 10.49 2.30 17.90
N ASP A 160 10.82 3.60 17.88
CA ASP A 160 10.12 4.68 17.14
C ASP A 160 10.50 4.74 15.64
N THR A 161 10.93 3.64 15.02
CA THR A 161 11.49 3.66 13.66
C THR A 161 10.41 3.83 12.59
N GLU A 162 9.85 5.01 12.38
CA GLU A 162 9.01 5.42 11.22
C GLU A 162 9.23 4.56 9.93
N VAL A 163 8.29 3.68 9.56
CA VAL A 163 8.52 2.65 8.51
C VAL A 163 7.64 2.69 7.27
N VAL A 164 6.44 3.28 7.26
CA VAL A 164 5.51 3.14 6.11
C VAL A 164 5.42 4.43 5.28
N ARG A 165 5.78 4.37 3.99
CA ARG A 165 5.73 5.50 3.04
C ARG A 165 5.01 5.14 1.73
N PRO A 166 3.68 5.03 1.72
CA PRO A 166 2.91 4.54 0.59
C PRO A 166 2.75 5.62 -0.49
N LYS A 167 2.51 5.18 -1.73
CA LYS A 167 2.08 6.06 -2.82
C LYS A 167 0.84 5.48 -3.49
N PHE A 168 -0.23 6.27 -3.57
CA PHE A 168 -1.45 5.95 -4.31
C PHE A 168 -1.57 6.96 -5.46
N VAL A 169 -1.55 6.50 -6.70
CA VAL A 169 -1.52 7.37 -7.89
C VAL A 169 -2.55 6.90 -8.92
N ASP A 170 -3.41 7.80 -9.37
CA ASP A 170 -4.45 7.53 -10.37
C ASP A 170 -5.37 6.36 -9.96
N CYS A 171 -5.69 6.23 -8.67
CA CYS A 171 -6.46 5.12 -8.12
C CYS A 171 -7.94 5.47 -7.99
N THR A 172 -8.81 4.46 -8.05
CA THR A 172 -10.26 4.65 -7.92
C THR A 172 -10.86 3.66 -6.93
N ALA A 173 -11.58 4.14 -5.91
CA ALA A 173 -12.43 3.34 -5.05
C ALA A 173 -13.90 3.56 -5.44
N VAL A 174 -14.69 2.50 -5.59
CA VAL A 174 -16.10 2.58 -5.99
C VAL A 174 -16.95 1.75 -5.03
N GLY A 175 -17.95 2.35 -4.39
CA GLY A 175 -18.90 1.63 -3.52
C GLY A 175 -18.28 1.02 -2.26
N CYS A 176 -17.09 1.47 -1.86
CA CYS A 176 -16.43 0.98 -0.66
C CYS A 176 -16.98 1.68 0.60
N GLU A 177 -16.95 1.03 1.77
CA GLU A 177 -17.32 1.72 3.02
C GLU A 177 -16.32 2.86 3.33
N THR A 178 -15.02 2.58 3.23
CA THR A 178 -13.97 3.60 3.24
C THR A 178 -13.25 3.63 1.89
N GLY A 179 -13.16 4.77 1.22
CA GLY A 179 -12.43 4.89 -0.04
C GLY A 179 -10.91 4.73 0.17
N LEU A 180 -10.35 5.64 0.97
CA LEU A 180 -8.96 5.63 1.40
C LEU A 180 -8.84 5.67 2.94
N PHE A 181 -8.06 4.75 3.51
CA PHE A 181 -7.62 4.79 4.90
C PHE A 181 -6.09 4.96 4.99
N VAL A 182 -5.62 6.01 5.64
CA VAL A 182 -4.20 6.15 6.01
C VAL A 182 -4.12 6.38 7.51
N GLY A 183 -3.59 5.41 8.25
CA GLY A 183 -3.63 5.51 9.72
C GLY A 183 -2.52 4.77 10.45
N GLY A 184 -2.52 4.91 11.77
CA GLY A 184 -1.39 4.49 12.63
C GLY A 184 -0.14 5.36 12.44
N ASN A 185 1.04 4.77 12.59
CA ASN A 185 2.33 5.48 12.52
C ASN A 185 2.88 5.61 11.07
N VAL A 186 1.98 5.81 10.09
CA VAL A 186 2.39 6.04 8.70
C VAL A 186 3.13 7.37 8.61
N VAL A 187 4.34 7.32 8.05
CA VAL A 187 5.28 8.43 8.11
C VAL A 187 4.94 9.51 7.11
N GLU A 188 4.59 9.07 5.90
CA GLU A 188 4.30 9.94 4.77
C GLU A 188 3.57 9.17 3.68
N ALA A 189 2.32 9.52 3.41
CA ALA A 189 1.56 9.01 2.27
C ALA A 189 1.49 10.04 1.15
N VAL A 190 1.73 9.62 -0.10
CA VAL A 190 1.52 10.45 -1.29
C VAL A 190 0.31 9.93 -2.05
N VAL A 191 -0.71 10.76 -2.21
CA VAL A 191 -1.98 10.45 -2.87
C VAL A 191 -2.20 11.46 -4.00
N ARG A 192 -2.35 10.98 -5.24
CA ARG A 192 -2.53 11.83 -6.42
C ARG A 192 -3.54 11.21 -7.38
N GLY A 193 -4.50 11.98 -7.87
CA GLY A 193 -5.51 11.47 -8.82
C GLY A 193 -6.30 10.33 -8.19
N PHE A 194 -6.77 10.53 -6.96
CA PHE A 194 -7.53 9.52 -6.24
C PHE A 194 -9.01 9.86 -6.31
N ASP A 195 -9.81 8.93 -6.83
CA ASP A 195 -11.25 9.11 -6.96
C ASP A 195 -11.97 8.15 -6.00
N ALA A 196 -12.68 8.68 -5.00
CA ALA A 196 -13.64 7.94 -4.20
C ALA A 196 -15.05 8.20 -4.74
N VAL A 197 -15.68 7.16 -5.30
CA VAL A 197 -17.00 7.23 -5.93
C VAL A 197 -17.97 6.39 -5.12
N ASP A 198 -19.04 7.02 -4.64
CA ASP A 198 -20.08 6.34 -3.84
C ASP A 198 -19.52 5.63 -2.58
N CYS A 199 -18.41 6.13 -2.03
CA CYS A 199 -17.86 5.65 -0.76
C CYS A 199 -18.50 6.38 0.43
N GLU A 200 -18.64 5.72 1.58
CA GLU A 200 -19.26 6.35 2.75
C GLU A 200 -18.33 7.34 3.45
N THR A 201 -17.03 7.03 3.54
CA THR A 201 -16.03 7.88 4.20
C THR A 201 -14.65 7.79 3.53
N ASP A 202 -13.82 8.80 3.76
CA ASP A 202 -12.36 8.74 3.64
C ASP A 202 -11.76 9.12 5.01
N ARG A 203 -10.69 8.45 5.44
CA ARG A 203 -10.13 8.65 6.79
C ARG A 203 -8.61 8.70 6.78
N VAL A 204 -8.07 9.78 7.35
CA VAL A 204 -6.65 9.92 7.70
C VAL A 204 -6.56 10.09 9.22
N ASP A 205 -5.80 9.23 9.91
CA ASP A 205 -5.63 9.37 11.37
C ASP A 205 -4.73 10.57 11.72
N GLU A 206 -5.01 11.21 12.86
CA GLU A 206 -4.20 12.30 13.42
C GLU A 206 -2.72 11.89 13.56
N GLY A 207 -1.80 12.79 13.21
CA GLY A 207 -0.35 12.55 13.26
C GLY A 207 0.25 11.83 12.03
N THR A 208 -0.58 11.37 11.10
CA THR A 208 -0.12 10.80 9.82
C THR A 208 0.13 11.90 8.80
N ARG A 209 1.35 11.99 8.24
CA ARG A 209 1.64 12.99 7.18
C ARG A 209 1.07 12.49 5.85
N THR A 210 0.08 13.18 5.29
CA THR A 210 -0.55 12.80 4.02
C THR A 210 -0.55 13.97 3.03
N ILE A 211 -0.07 13.73 1.81
CA ILE A 211 -0.13 14.67 0.69
C ILE A 211 -1.24 14.18 -0.25
N VAL A 212 -2.32 14.93 -0.39
CA VAL A 212 -3.46 14.67 -1.29
C VAL A 212 -3.50 15.74 -2.38
N GLU A 213 -3.32 15.37 -3.64
CA GLU A 213 -3.47 16.27 -4.80
C GLU A 213 -2.60 17.55 -4.79
N GLY A 214 -1.42 17.48 -4.17
CA GLY A 214 -0.58 18.68 -4.00
C GLY A 214 -1.07 19.60 -2.88
N ARG A 215 -1.98 19.13 -2.03
CA ARG A 215 -2.35 19.73 -0.76
C ARG A 215 -2.05 18.76 0.39
N SER A 216 -1.85 19.28 1.59
CA SER A 216 -1.63 18.49 2.79
C SER A 216 -2.15 19.29 3.98
N GLU A 217 -2.67 18.63 5.00
CA GLU A 217 -3.06 19.25 6.26
C GLU A 217 -2.11 18.73 7.35
N ASN A 218 -1.63 19.62 8.22
CA ASN A 218 -0.74 19.23 9.32
C ASN A 218 -0.99 20.11 10.55
N GLU A 219 -0.90 19.50 11.73
CA GLU A 219 -0.95 20.18 13.03
C GLU A 219 0.48 20.24 13.60
N GLY A 220 1.13 21.42 13.61
CA GLY A 220 2.47 21.59 14.19
C GLY A 220 3.23 22.84 13.73
N ASP A 221 4.47 23.03 14.20
CA ASP A 221 5.28 24.21 13.86
C ASP A 221 6.26 23.93 12.69
N PRO A 222 6.16 24.66 11.56
CA PRO A 222 7.13 24.61 10.45
C PRO A 222 8.58 24.83 10.86
N ALA A 223 8.85 25.54 11.95
CA ALA A 223 10.19 25.79 12.45
C ALA A 223 10.80 24.62 13.25
N ILE A 224 9.98 23.65 13.70
CA ILE A 224 10.44 22.54 14.55
C ILE A 224 10.78 21.31 13.70
N ARG A 225 12.02 20.84 13.84
CA ARG A 225 12.48 19.61 13.17
C ARG A 225 11.73 18.41 13.74
N GLY A 226 11.07 17.65 12.86
CA GLY A 226 10.24 16.49 13.22
C GLY A 226 8.74 16.75 13.19
N GLN A 227 8.30 18.00 13.31
CA GLN A 227 6.88 18.36 13.13
C GLN A 227 6.57 18.60 11.64
N TRP A 228 7.40 19.40 10.96
CA TRP A 228 7.12 19.86 9.58
C TRP A 228 8.37 19.87 8.68
N ASN A 229 9.57 20.10 9.22
CA ASN A 229 10.78 20.23 8.38
C ASN A 229 11.20 18.94 7.65
N GLY A 230 10.77 17.76 8.11
CA GLY A 230 10.96 16.51 7.36
C GLY A 230 10.05 16.38 6.13
N HIS A 231 9.04 17.25 6.03
CA HIS A 231 8.02 17.25 4.98
C HIS A 231 8.30 18.31 3.89
N ALA A 232 9.20 19.27 4.14
CA ALA A 232 9.51 20.35 3.19
C ALA A 232 10.21 19.84 1.92
N GLU A 233 11.14 18.89 2.02
CA GLU A 233 11.82 18.32 0.84
C GLU A 233 10.85 17.54 -0.05
N THR A 234 9.97 16.73 0.56
CA THR A 234 8.91 16.02 -0.16
C THR A 234 7.91 17.00 -0.76
N ALA A 235 7.39 17.94 0.03
CA ALA A 235 6.45 18.95 -0.45
C ALA A 235 7.04 19.79 -1.58
N ALA A 236 8.32 20.15 -1.52
CA ALA A 236 9.01 20.88 -2.58
C ALA A 236 9.17 20.04 -3.84
N ARG A 237 9.48 18.75 -3.68
CA ARG A 237 9.57 17.79 -4.79
C ARG A 237 8.24 17.63 -5.53
N PHE A 238 7.11 17.75 -4.83
CA PHE A 238 5.77 17.52 -5.37
C PHE A 238 4.93 18.80 -5.52
N ASP A 239 5.54 19.97 -5.37
CA ASP A 239 4.90 21.30 -5.45
C ASP A 239 3.66 21.46 -4.54
N VAL A 240 3.74 20.92 -3.32
CA VAL A 240 2.63 20.81 -2.37
C VAL A 240 2.42 22.12 -1.59
N THR A 241 1.17 22.51 -1.41
CA THR A 241 0.74 23.51 -0.43
C THR A 241 0.23 22.82 0.83
N VAL A 242 0.71 23.21 2.01
CA VAL A 242 0.30 22.63 3.29
C VAL A 242 -0.53 23.63 4.08
N GLU A 243 -1.67 23.20 4.57
CA GLU A 243 -2.51 23.95 5.51
C GLU A 243 -2.13 23.59 6.94
N ASP A 244 -1.74 24.61 7.72
CA ASP A 244 -1.61 24.54 9.17
C ASP A 244 -3.00 24.65 9.78
N THR A 245 -3.59 23.52 10.17
CA THR A 245 -4.95 23.51 10.71
C THR A 245 -5.03 24.11 12.12
N ALA A 246 -3.91 24.19 12.85
CA ALA A 246 -3.85 24.82 14.17
C ALA A 246 -3.89 26.36 14.08
N ASN A 247 -3.30 26.91 13.02
CA ASN A 247 -3.12 28.36 12.86
C ASN A 247 -3.84 28.95 11.64
N ASP A 248 -4.63 28.16 10.90
CA ASP A 248 -5.38 28.58 9.71
C ASP A 248 -4.49 29.32 8.69
N THR A 249 -3.32 28.74 8.42
CA THR A 249 -2.24 29.37 7.65
C THR A 249 -1.74 28.45 6.54
N LEU A 250 -1.41 28.99 5.37
CA LEU A 250 -0.91 28.21 4.25
C LEU A 250 0.60 28.32 4.10
N TYR A 251 1.26 27.18 3.87
CA TYR A 251 2.69 27.07 3.63
C TYR A 251 2.99 26.38 2.31
N LYS A 252 4.11 26.74 1.69
CA LYS A 252 4.66 26.04 0.53
C LYS A 252 6.14 25.80 0.75
N ALA A 253 6.59 24.59 0.45
CA ALA A 253 8.00 24.28 0.58
C ALA A 253 8.80 24.89 -0.59
N THR A 254 9.91 25.51 -0.28
CA THR A 254 10.88 26.03 -1.25
C THR A 254 11.73 24.88 -1.80
N THR A 255 12.34 25.09 -2.96
CA THR A 255 13.29 24.12 -3.56
C THR A 255 14.51 23.83 -2.69
N ALA A 256 14.74 24.61 -1.63
CA ALA A 256 15.80 24.39 -0.65
C ALA A 256 15.36 23.50 0.54
N GLY A 257 14.13 22.97 0.53
CA GLY A 257 13.61 22.14 1.62
C GLY A 257 13.24 22.96 2.87
N THR A 258 12.80 24.21 2.70
CA THR A 258 12.32 25.07 3.79
C THR A 258 10.88 25.51 3.55
N TRP A 259 10.14 25.88 4.60
CA TRP A 259 8.77 26.37 4.46
C TRP A 259 8.71 27.88 4.20
N GLN A 260 7.87 28.28 3.25
CA GLN A 260 7.47 29.65 3.00
C GLN A 260 5.97 29.79 3.31
N GLN A 261 5.61 30.69 4.21
CA GLN A 261 4.22 31.07 4.43
C GLN A 261 3.68 31.81 3.20
N LEU A 262 2.51 31.42 2.72
CA LEU A 262 1.85 32.01 1.55
C LEU A 262 0.87 33.12 1.96
N THR A 263 0.15 32.91 3.05
CA THR A 263 -0.76 33.83 3.74
C THR A 263 -1.01 33.30 5.14
#